data_AF-A0A3D4YKV1-F1
#
_entry.id   AF-A0A3D4YKV1-F1
#
_cell.length_a   1.000
_cell.length_b   1.000
_cell.length_c   1.000
_cell.angle_alpha   90.00
_cell.angle_beta   90.00
_cell.angle_gamma   90.00
#
_symmetry.space_group_name_H-M   'P 1'
#
loop_
_entity.id
_entity.type
_entity.pdbx_description
1 polymer ?
#
loop_
_entity_poly.entity_id
_entity_poly.type
_entity_poly.pdbx_seq_one_letter_code
_entity_poly.pdbx_strand_id
1 'polypeptide(L)' 'MTDIGIYMSAVAEVARIAGDIAKRHYGCSPETRTKSDGSPVTIADINAERAARQWIEQRFPDDGI' A
#
# COMPACT_ATOMS: atom_id res chain seq x y z
N MET A 1 25.87 -4.60 2.26
CA MET A 1 24.67 -3.72 2.27
C MET A 1 24.07 -3.87 3.66
N THR A 2 23.81 -2.79 4.39
CA THR A 2 23.18 -2.89 5.72
C THR A 2 21.71 -3.22 5.58
N ASP A 3 21.11 -3.87 6.57
CA ASP A 3 19.67 -4.20 6.57
C ASP A 3 18.82 -2.94 6.35
N ILE A 4 19.19 -1.83 6.97
CA ILE A 4 18.56 -0.51 6.76
C ILE A 4 18.56 -0.09 5.28
N GLY A 5 19.67 -0.32 4.56
CA GLY A 5 19.76 0.04 3.14
C GLY A 5 18.81 -0.79 2.26
N ILE A 6 18.61 -2.07 2.60
CA ILE A 6 17.67 -2.95 1.92
C ILE A 6 16.22 -2.49 2.18
N TYR A 7 15.86 -2.23 3.44
CA TYR A 7 14.54 -1.76 3.80
C TYR A 7 14.20 -0.40 3.17
N MET A 8 15.13 0.56 3.16
CA MET A 8 14.88 1.87 2.56
C MET A 8 14.63 1.78 1.05
N SER A 9 15.38 0.94 0.34
CA SER A 9 15.14 0.69 -1.09
C SER A 9 13.79 0.03 -1.32
N ALA A 10 13.43 -0.94 -0.48
CA ALA A 10 12.16 -1.64 -0.57
C ALA A 10 10.96 -0.73 -0.31
N VAL A 11 11.04 0.12 0.72
CA VAL A 11 10.02 1.12 1.03
C VAL A 11 9.79 2.05 -0.17
N ALA A 12 10.85 2.52 -0.82
CA ALA A 12 10.72 3.38 -2.01
C ALA A 12 10.09 2.68 -3.22
N GLU A 13 10.21 1.35 -3.33
CA GLU A 13 9.60 0.57 -4.40
C GLU A 13 8.13 0.27 -4.12
N VAL A 14 7.80 -0.24 -2.93
CA VAL A 14 6.41 -0.52 -2.54
C VAL A 14 5.57 0.75 -2.49
N ALA A 15 6.14 1.87 -2.04
CA ALA A 15 5.45 3.16 -2.05
C ALA A 15 5.11 3.64 -3.47
N ARG A 16 5.98 3.38 -4.46
CA ARG A 16 5.68 3.66 -5.87
C ARG A 16 4.52 2.81 -6.38
N ILE A 17 4.55 1.50 -6.11
CA ILE A 17 3.49 0.57 -6.54
C ILE A 17 2.12 0.97 -5.94
N ALA A 18 2.08 1.19 -4.62
CA ALA A 18 0.86 1.59 -3.92
C ALA A 18 0.38 2.98 -4.38
N GLY A 19 1.31 3.93 -4.54
CA GLY A 19 1.04 5.28 -5.01
C GLY A 19 0.47 5.31 -6.43
N ASP A 20 1.00 4.51 -7.35
CA ASP A 20 0.51 4.41 -8.72
C ASP A 20 -0.92 3.85 -8.79
N ILE A 21 -1.27 2.93 -7.88
CA ILE A 21 -2.64 2.42 -7.75
C ILE A 21 -3.57 3.51 -7.23
N ALA A 22 -3.20 4.18 -6.13
CA ALA A 22 -4.00 5.25 -5.56
C ALA A 22 -4.22 6.39 -6.56
N LYS A 23 -3.18 6.77 -7.31
CA LYS A 23 -3.22 7.84 -8.30
C LYS A 23 -4.21 7.61 -9.43
N ARG A 24 -4.54 6.35 -9.76
CA ARG A 24 -5.58 6.02 -10.78
C ARG A 24 -6.98 6.49 -10.37
N HIS A 25 -7.21 6.70 -9.08
CA HIS A 25 -8.48 7.17 -8.55
C HIS A 25 -8.49 8.69 -8.25
N TYR A 26 -7.36 9.38 -8.47
CA TYR A 26 -7.26 10.81 -8.24
C TYR A 26 -8.14 11.59 -9.22
N GLY A 27 -8.92 12.55 -8.71
CA GLY A 27 -9.88 13.31 -9.51
C GLY A 27 -11.15 12.54 -9.88
N CYS A 28 -11.33 11.33 -9.36
CA CYS A 28 -12.57 10.55 -9.49
C CYS A 28 -13.38 10.57 -8.20
N SER A 29 -14.55 9.94 -8.21
CA SER A 29 -15.36 9.63 -7.02
C SER A 29 -15.27 8.14 -6.71
N PRO A 30 -14.16 7.64 -6.11
CA PRO A 30 -14.01 6.23 -5.81
C PRO A 30 -15.07 5.74 -4.83
N GLU A 31 -15.46 4.47 -4.98
CA GLU A 31 -16.32 3.80 -4.00
C GLU A 31 -15.71 3.95 -2.60
N THR A 32 -16.52 4.46 -1.67
CA THR A 32 -16.10 4.79 -0.31
C THR A 32 -17.03 4.11 0.68
N ARG A 33 -16.44 3.44 1.66
CA ARG A 33 -17.12 2.79 2.77
C ARG A 33 -16.69 3.44 4.08
N THR A 34 -17.60 3.56 5.03
CA THR A 34 -17.28 4.00 6.39
C THR A 34 -16.97 2.78 7.27
N LYS A 35 -15.84 2.78 7.96
CA LYS A 35 -15.46 1.74 8.93
C LYS A 35 -16.27 1.90 10.22
N SER A 36 -16.19 0.90 11.10
CA SER A 36 -16.89 0.90 12.40
C SER A 36 -16.47 2.05 13.32
N ASP A 37 -15.26 2.57 13.15
CA ASP A 37 -14.73 3.73 13.89
C ASP A 37 -15.14 5.09 13.26
N GLY A 38 -15.96 5.07 12.20
CA GLY A 38 -16.41 6.28 11.52
C GLY A 38 -15.44 6.82 10.46
N SER A 39 -14.25 6.23 10.30
CA SER A 39 -13.30 6.66 9.28
C SER A 39 -13.71 6.20 7.87
N PRO A 40 -13.52 7.02 6.83
CA PRO A 40 -13.74 6.57 5.45
C PRO A 40 -12.59 5.67 4.98
N VAL A 41 -12.92 4.72 4.11
CA VAL A 41 -11.95 3.95 3.33
C VAL A 41 -12.46 3.81 1.91
N THR A 42 -11.59 4.05 0.95
CA THR A 42 -11.93 3.97 -0.47
C THR A 42 -11.45 2.67 -1.09
N ILE A 43 -11.98 2.35 -2.27
CA ILE A 43 -11.43 1.26 -3.09
C ILE A 43 -9.97 1.50 -3.49
N ALA A 44 -9.53 2.76 -3.54
CA ALA A 44 -8.13 3.10 -3.80
C ALA A 44 -7.23 2.66 -2.64
N ASP A 45 -7.63 2.94 -1.39
CA ASP A 45 -6.89 2.54 -0.18
C ASP A 45 -6.79 1.01 -0.07
N ILE A 46 -7.91 0.31 -0.30
CA ILE A 46 -7.97 -1.16 -0.22
C ILE A 46 -7.05 -1.81 -1.27
N ASN A 47 -7.07 -1.30 -2.50
CA ASN A 47 -6.24 -1.85 -3.58
C ASN A 47 -4.76 -1.52 -3.39
N ALA A 48 -4.44 -0.32 -2.92
CA ALA A 48 -3.07 0.09 -2.63
C ALA A 48 -2.48 -0.77 -1.49
N GLU A 49 -3.23 -0.98 -0.40
CA GLU A 49 -2.80 -1.84 0.71
C GLU A 49 -2.62 -3.30 0.26
N ARG A 50 -3.59 -3.85 -0.50
CA ARG A 50 -3.50 -5.23 -1.00
C ARG A 50 -2.23 -5.44 -1.83
N ALA A 51 -1.93 -4.52 -2.75
CA ALA A 51 -0.75 -4.62 -3.59
C ALA A 51 0.54 -4.46 -2.76
N ALA A 52 0.56 -3.56 -1.78
CA ALA A 52 1.69 -3.39 -0.89
C ALA A 52 1.95 -4.65 -0.04
N ARG A 53 0.91 -5.20 0.61
CA ARG A 53 0.98 -6.46 1.38
C ARG A 53 1.52 -7.60 0.53
N GLN A 54 0.92 -7.83 -0.63
CA GLN A 54 1.36 -8.89 -1.55
C GLN A 54 2.82 -8.73 -1.98
N TRP A 55 3.28 -7.51 -2.23
CA TRP A 55 4.67 -7.23 -2.62
C TRP A 55 5.63 -7.45 -1.45
N ILE A 56 5.26 -7.03 -0.23
CA ILE A 56 6.08 -7.19 0.98
C ILE A 56 6.19 -8.68 1.33
N GLU A 57 5.07 -9.41 1.38
CA GLU A 57 5.04 -10.86 1.68
C GLU A 57 5.93 -11.67 0.73
N GLN A 58 6.03 -11.27 -0.55
CA GLN A 58 6.89 -11.93 -1.52
C GLN A 58 8.39 -11.66 -1.32
N ARG A 59 8.76 -10.48 -0.82
CA ARG A 59 10.17 -10.07 -0.65
C ARG A 59 10.72 -10.28 0.75
N PHE A 60 9.86 -10.19 1.75
CA PHE A 60 10.18 -10.26 3.17
C PHE A 60 9.21 -11.24 3.86
N PRO A 61 9.25 -12.53 3.51
CA PRO A 61 8.27 -13.52 4.00
C PRO A 61 8.32 -13.76 5.51
N ASP A 62 9.42 -13.39 6.16
CA ASP A 62 9.63 -13.54 7.61
C ASP A 62 9.20 -12.28 8.40
N ASP A 63 8.86 -11.19 7.72
CA ASP A 63 8.48 -9.91 8.35
C ASP A 63 6.94 -9.81 8.52
N GLY A 64 6.49 -9.25 9.65
CA GLY A 64 5.07 -9.02 9.92
C GLY A 64 4.52 -7.74 9.27
N ILE A 65 3.22 -7.73 8.94
CA ILE A 65 2.51 -6.60 8.31
C ILE A 65 1.16 -6.29 8.96
#